data_AF-A0AAW2UQN0-F1
#
_entry.id   AF-A0AAW2UQN0-F1
#
_cell.length_a   1.000
_cell.length_b   1.000
_cell.length_c   1.000
_cell.angle_alpha   90.00
_cell.angle_beta   90.00
_cell.angle_gamma   90.00
#
_symmetry.space_group_name_H-M   'P 1'
#
loop_
_entity.id
_entity.type
_entity.pdbx_description
1 polymer ?
#
loop_
_entity_poly.entity_id
_entity_poly.type
_entity_poly.pdbx_seq_one_letter_code
_entity_poly.pdbx_strand_id
1 'polypeptide(L)'
;MSQFPKNLLPDLASPEWMNKGGNAWQLTAATFVGLVILYGGIVKKKWAVNSAFMALHAFASVLVCWVTWGCRMSFGDKMLPFLGMPNTTLDQKFPSREKRFWMGIVDFAGGYVTHVSAGIAGFTAAFWVGPQWIRDREAFSPNNITSMLTGASLLWIGWTVFNGGAPFSASSDSSLPILNTHICTAVSLITWLNLDIIFFKEPTVSESHRASSRA
;
A
#
# COMPACT_ATOMS: atom_id res chain seq x y z
N MET A 1 5.65 27.88 22.99
CA MET A 1 4.51 26.97 22.75
C MET A 1 3.54 27.71 21.84
N SER A 2 3.44 27.33 20.56
CA SER A 2 2.50 27.96 19.63
C SER A 2 1.08 27.60 20.05
N GLN A 3 0.29 28.59 20.44
CA GLN A 3 -1.10 28.39 20.84
C GLN A 3 -1.93 28.00 19.60
N PHE A 4 -2.59 26.85 19.66
CA PHE A 4 -3.44 26.39 18.57
C PHE A 4 -4.64 27.33 18.37
N PRO A 5 -5.15 27.46 17.14
CA PRO A 5 -6.41 28.17 16.88
C PRO A 5 -7.54 27.61 17.76
N LYS A 6 -8.47 28.48 18.21
CA LYS A 6 -9.56 28.10 19.12
C LYS A 6 -10.37 26.88 18.67
N ASN A 7 -10.50 26.67 17.35
CA ASN A 7 -11.25 25.57 16.74
C ASN A 7 -10.57 24.18 16.85
N LEU A 8 -9.27 24.16 17.19
CA LEU A 8 -8.44 22.95 17.34
C LEU A 8 -8.20 22.59 18.83
N LEU A 9 -8.73 23.39 19.75
CA LEU A 9 -8.69 23.08 21.18
C LEU A 9 -9.66 21.95 21.51
N PRO A 10 -9.40 21.20 22.61
CA PRO A 10 -10.32 20.16 23.06
C PRO A 10 -11.69 20.76 23.38
N ASP A 11 -12.76 20.11 22.89
CA ASP A 11 -14.14 20.45 23.19
C ASP A 11 -14.90 19.17 23.58
N LEU A 12 -16.20 19.29 23.91
CA LEU A 12 -17.01 18.13 24.29
C LEU A 12 -17.14 17.08 23.16
N ALA A 13 -16.95 17.48 21.90
CA ALA A 13 -16.94 16.59 20.73
C ALA A 13 -15.55 16.05 20.39
N SER A 14 -14.49 16.59 21.00
CA SER A 14 -13.08 16.30 20.77
C SER A 14 -12.33 16.36 22.10
N PRO A 15 -12.50 15.35 22.96
CA PRO A 15 -11.77 15.25 24.22
C PRO A 15 -10.26 15.24 23.99
N GLU A 16 -9.48 15.55 25.02
CA GLU A 16 -8.03 15.79 24.93
C GLU A 16 -7.22 14.63 24.32
N TRP A 17 -7.71 13.40 24.47
CA TRP A 17 -7.11 12.19 23.89
C TRP A 17 -7.42 12.00 22.40
N MET A 18 -8.34 12.77 21.82
CA MET A 18 -8.82 12.68 20.44
C MET A 18 -8.56 13.97 19.68
N ASN A 19 -7.41 14.05 19.00
CA ASN A 19 -7.01 15.22 18.22
C ASN A 19 -7.68 15.23 16.83
N LYS A 20 -8.45 16.28 16.51
CA LYS A 20 -9.13 16.46 15.21
C LYS A 20 -8.18 16.36 14.02
N GLY A 21 -6.99 16.96 14.12
CA GLY A 21 -5.98 16.95 13.05
C GLY A 21 -5.35 15.57 12.84
N GLY A 22 -5.07 14.84 13.92
CA GLY A 22 -4.61 13.46 13.85
C GLY A 22 -5.64 12.54 13.20
N ASN A 23 -6.91 12.65 13.62
CA ASN A 23 -8.00 11.86 13.04
C ASN A 23 -8.23 12.18 11.55
N ALA A 24 -8.27 13.46 11.18
CA ALA A 24 -8.42 13.86 9.78
C ALA A 24 -7.27 13.34 8.91
N TRP A 25 -6.04 13.38 9.44
CA TRP A 25 -4.87 12.83 8.77
C TRP A 25 -4.99 11.30 8.55
N GLN A 26 -5.41 10.55 9.57
CA GLN A 26 -5.61 9.10 9.47
C GLN A 26 -6.73 8.71 8.50
N LEU A 27 -7.84 9.46 8.46
CA LEU A 27 -8.92 9.23 7.50
C LEU A 27 -8.46 9.49 6.06
N THR A 28 -7.65 10.54 5.87
CA THR A 28 -7.04 10.84 4.56
C THR A 28 -6.10 9.71 4.14
N ALA A 29 -5.28 9.19 5.07
CA ALA A 29 -4.38 8.07 4.83
C ALA A 29 -5.11 6.79 4.40
N ALA A 30 -6.29 6.54 4.96
CA ALA A 30 -7.08 5.34 4.64
C ALA A 30 -7.75 5.37 3.26
N THR A 31 -7.88 6.54 2.61
CA THR A 31 -8.74 6.71 1.42
C THR A 31 -8.00 6.48 0.09
N PHE A 32 -6.69 6.74 0.03
CA PHE A 32 -5.94 6.69 -1.24
C PHE A 32 -5.41 5.29 -1.55
N VAL A 33 -6.14 4.53 -2.39
CA VAL A 33 -5.69 3.23 -2.92
C VAL A 33 -5.92 3.15 -4.44
N GLY A 34 -4.83 3.14 -5.23
CA GLY A 34 -4.86 3.19 -6.71
C GLY A 34 -4.60 1.88 -7.46
N LEU A 35 -4.56 0.74 -6.76
CA LEU A 35 -4.02 -0.52 -7.29
C LEU A 35 -4.81 -1.08 -8.50
N VAL A 36 -6.14 -0.94 -8.50
CA VAL A 36 -7.02 -1.50 -9.54
C VAL A 36 -6.74 -0.88 -10.92
N ILE A 37 -6.52 0.44 -10.96
CA ILE A 37 -6.26 1.19 -12.20
C ILE A 37 -4.88 0.83 -12.76
N LEU A 38 -3.90 0.62 -11.88
CA LEU A 38 -2.55 0.21 -12.26
C LEU A 38 -2.55 -1.19 -12.91
N TYR A 39 -3.10 -2.19 -12.21
CA TYR A 39 -3.18 -3.56 -12.73
C TYR A 39 -4.05 -3.65 -13.99
N GLY A 40 -5.16 -2.90 -14.03
CA GLY A 40 -6.04 -2.81 -15.20
C GLY A 40 -5.34 -2.28 -16.45
N GLY A 41 -4.36 -1.37 -16.31
CA GLY A 41 -3.59 -0.83 -17.44
C GLY A 41 -2.42 -1.71 -17.90
N ILE A 42 -1.81 -2.48 -16.99
CA ILE A 42 -0.65 -3.34 -17.27
C ILE A 42 -1.04 -4.62 -18.01
N VAL A 43 -2.14 -5.26 -17.62
CA VAL A 43 -2.52 -6.55 -18.21
C VAL A 43 -3.03 -6.39 -19.64
N LYS A 44 -3.02 -7.47 -20.43
CA LYS A 44 -3.57 -7.43 -21.80
C LYS A 44 -5.04 -7.03 -21.78
N LYS A 45 -5.50 -6.32 -22.82
CA LYS A 45 -6.88 -5.82 -22.95
C LYS A 45 -7.94 -6.90 -22.70
N LYS A 46 -7.72 -8.12 -23.20
CA LYS A 46 -8.62 -9.28 -23.01
C LYS A 46 -8.79 -9.72 -21.54
N TRP A 47 -7.85 -9.39 -20.66
CA TRP A 47 -7.83 -9.78 -19.25
C TRP A 47 -8.06 -8.62 -18.28
N ALA A 48 -8.11 -7.38 -18.76
CA ALA A 48 -8.19 -6.16 -17.95
C ALA A 48 -9.35 -6.17 -16.95
N VAL A 49 -10.53 -6.52 -17.43
CA VAL A 49 -11.75 -6.54 -16.61
C VAL A 49 -11.69 -7.63 -15.55
N ASN A 50 -11.26 -8.85 -15.92
CA ASN A 50 -11.11 -9.95 -14.97
C ASN A 50 -10.12 -9.59 -13.85
N SER A 51 -8.96 -9.03 -14.20
CA SER A 51 -7.96 -8.61 -13.22
C SER A 51 -8.48 -7.51 -12.29
N ALA A 52 -9.24 -6.54 -12.81
CA ALA A 52 -9.86 -5.51 -11.99
C ALA A 52 -10.87 -6.10 -11.00
N PHE A 53 -11.71 -7.05 -11.44
CA PHE A 53 -12.64 -7.73 -10.53
C PHE A 53 -11.91 -8.59 -9.50
N MET A 54 -10.84 -9.31 -9.86
CA MET A 54 -10.04 -10.06 -8.89
C MET A 54 -9.50 -9.15 -7.78
N ALA A 55 -9.00 -7.96 -8.12
CA ALA A 55 -8.51 -6.99 -7.14
C ALA A 55 -9.62 -6.46 -6.22
N LEU A 56 -10.81 -6.14 -6.77
CA LEU A 56 -11.97 -5.68 -5.99
C LEU A 56 -12.50 -6.77 -5.05
N HIS A 57 -12.62 -8.01 -5.55
CA HIS A 57 -13.07 -9.15 -4.74
C HIS A 57 -12.08 -9.48 -3.64
N ALA A 58 -10.77 -9.42 -3.93
CA ALA A 58 -9.73 -9.60 -2.91
C ALA A 58 -9.83 -8.53 -1.82
N PHE A 59 -9.96 -7.25 -2.19
CA PHE A 59 -10.12 -6.15 -1.23
C PHE A 59 -11.37 -6.35 -0.35
N ALA A 60 -12.52 -6.65 -0.94
CA ALA A 60 -13.76 -6.90 -0.21
C ALA A 60 -13.62 -8.09 0.76
N SER A 61 -13.02 -9.19 0.30
CA SER A 61 -12.81 -10.39 1.13
C SER A 61 -11.85 -10.11 2.30
N VAL A 62 -10.77 -9.37 2.04
CA VAL A 62 -9.82 -8.96 3.09
C VAL A 62 -10.49 -8.05 4.11
N LEU A 63 -11.32 -7.10 3.70
CA LEU A 63 -12.07 -6.25 4.63
C LEU A 63 -12.98 -7.06 5.55
N VAL A 64 -13.72 -8.03 4.99
CA VAL A 64 -14.57 -8.92 5.79
C VAL A 64 -13.73 -9.69 6.81
N CYS A 65 -12.68 -10.38 6.36
CA CYS A 65 -11.76 -11.13 7.24
C CYS A 65 -11.10 -10.24 8.30
N TRP A 66 -10.76 -9.01 7.95
CA TRP A 66 -10.12 -8.06 8.86
C TRP A 66 -11.03 -7.65 10.02
N VAL A 67 -12.31 -7.40 9.72
CA VAL A 67 -13.34 -7.00 10.69
C VAL A 67 -13.81 -8.20 11.52
N THR A 68 -13.93 -9.40 10.92
CA THR A 68 -14.43 -10.59 11.63
C THR A 68 -13.42 -11.18 12.60
N TRP A 69 -12.13 -11.21 12.26
CA TRP A 69 -11.10 -11.80 13.12
C TRP A 69 -9.72 -11.15 13.03
N GLY A 70 -9.34 -10.58 11.88
CA GLY A 70 -7.95 -10.22 11.58
C GLY A 70 -7.35 -9.15 12.50
N CYS A 71 -8.10 -8.08 12.78
CA CYS A 71 -7.59 -7.00 13.63
C CYS A 71 -7.45 -7.43 15.11
N ARG A 72 -8.35 -8.27 15.64
CA ARG A 72 -8.20 -8.85 16.98
C ARG A 72 -7.03 -9.82 17.06
N MET A 73 -6.80 -10.65 16.04
CA MET A 73 -5.62 -11.52 16.02
C MET A 73 -4.30 -10.72 15.96
N SER A 74 -4.31 -9.58 15.28
CA SER A 74 -3.11 -8.76 15.11
C SER A 74 -2.80 -7.96 16.38
N PHE A 75 -3.81 -7.26 16.92
CA PHE A 75 -3.62 -6.26 18.00
C PHE A 75 -4.25 -6.66 19.35
N GLY A 76 -5.02 -7.73 19.42
CA GLY A 76 -5.69 -8.21 20.63
C GLY A 76 -4.92 -9.27 21.41
N ASP A 77 -5.63 -9.99 22.26
CA ASP A 77 -5.07 -10.99 23.18
C ASP A 77 -4.40 -12.16 22.44
N LYS A 78 -3.36 -12.72 23.07
CA LYS A 78 -2.60 -13.85 22.52
C LYS A 78 -3.26 -15.17 22.88
N MET A 79 -3.48 -16.03 21.89
CA MET A 79 -3.81 -17.44 22.12
C MET A 79 -2.53 -18.26 22.31
N LEU A 80 -1.51 -17.96 21.50
CA LEU A 80 -0.16 -18.52 21.56
C LEU A 80 0.87 -17.38 21.49
N PRO A 81 2.15 -17.61 21.82
CA PRO A 81 3.16 -16.55 21.80
C PRO A 81 3.26 -15.75 20.48
N PHE A 82 2.94 -16.41 19.36
CA PHE A 82 2.99 -15.88 17.98
C PHE A 82 1.60 -15.74 17.31
N LEU A 83 0.49 -16.13 17.96
CA LEU A 83 -0.85 -16.13 17.37
C LEU A 83 -1.87 -15.46 18.29
N GLY A 84 -2.65 -14.51 17.77
CA GLY A 84 -3.74 -13.85 18.50
C GLY A 84 -5.03 -14.66 18.52
N MET A 85 -5.90 -14.37 19.49
CA MET A 85 -7.23 -14.98 19.58
C MET A 85 -8.16 -14.39 18.50
N PRO A 86 -8.85 -15.23 17.69
CA PRO A 86 -9.82 -14.74 16.72
C PRO A 86 -11.07 -14.23 17.45
N ASN A 87 -11.44 -12.97 17.21
CA ASN A 87 -12.70 -12.38 17.68
C ASN A 87 -13.08 -11.18 16.80
N THR A 88 -14.34 -10.77 16.83
CA THR A 88 -14.82 -9.62 16.05
C THR A 88 -14.30 -8.29 16.64
N THR A 89 -14.03 -7.33 15.77
CA THR A 89 -13.49 -6.02 16.16
C THR A 89 -14.52 -5.07 16.77
N LEU A 90 -15.80 -5.42 16.72
CA LEU A 90 -16.90 -4.58 17.20
C LEU A 90 -16.94 -4.46 18.74
N ASP A 91 -16.28 -5.38 19.43
CA ASP A 91 -16.08 -5.28 20.87
C ASP A 91 -15.05 -4.15 21.16
N GLN A 92 -15.38 -3.21 22.05
CA GLN A 92 -14.57 -1.98 22.22
C GLN A 92 -13.38 -2.15 23.17
N LYS A 93 -13.14 -3.35 23.70
CA LYS A 93 -12.15 -3.59 24.74
C LYS A 93 -10.84 -4.13 24.15
N PHE A 94 -9.98 -3.23 23.69
CA PHE A 94 -8.59 -3.58 23.40
C PHE A 94 -7.74 -3.44 24.67
N PRO A 95 -6.90 -4.43 24.99
CA PRO A 95 -5.94 -4.30 26.08
C PRO A 95 -5.00 -3.11 25.85
N SER A 96 -4.60 -2.43 26.93
CA SER A 96 -3.58 -1.38 26.89
C SER A 96 -2.32 -1.90 26.20
N ARG A 97 -1.78 -1.11 25.26
CA ARG A 97 -0.71 -1.44 24.28
C ARG A 97 0.68 -1.69 24.90
N GLU A 98 0.77 -2.30 26.07
CA GLU A 98 2.06 -2.64 26.65
C GLU A 98 2.52 -4.03 26.18
N LYS A 99 3.66 -4.08 25.48
CA LYS A 99 4.50 -5.27 25.23
C LYS A 99 4.12 -6.16 24.03
N ARG A 100 4.34 -5.65 22.81
CA ARG A 100 4.29 -6.43 21.56
C ARG A 100 5.49 -6.21 20.64
N PHE A 101 6.71 -6.15 21.18
CA PHE A 101 7.93 -6.19 20.35
C PHE A 101 8.94 -7.12 21.02
N TRP A 102 8.91 -8.39 20.63
CA TRP A 102 9.70 -9.42 21.29
C TRP A 102 11.17 -9.45 20.83
N MET A 103 11.57 -8.67 19.81
CA MET A 103 12.88 -8.88 19.13
C MET A 103 13.58 -7.60 18.61
N GLY A 104 13.14 -6.38 18.96
CA GLY A 104 13.82 -5.16 18.50
C GLY A 104 13.85 -4.94 16.97
N ILE A 105 13.04 -5.69 16.21
CA ILE A 105 12.88 -5.53 14.76
C ILE A 105 12.13 -4.22 14.50
N VAL A 106 12.76 -3.31 13.77
CA VAL A 106 12.16 -2.03 13.39
C VAL A 106 11.51 -2.19 12.02
N ASP A 107 10.19 -2.04 11.99
CA ASP A 107 9.41 -1.95 10.75
C ASP A 107 8.47 -0.75 10.84
N PHE A 108 8.82 0.33 10.14
CA PHE A 108 8.15 1.62 10.28
C PHE A 108 6.74 1.64 9.66
N ALA A 109 6.61 1.17 8.42
CA ALA A 109 5.36 1.17 7.66
C ALA A 109 4.96 -0.23 7.16
N GLY A 110 5.50 -1.30 7.74
CA GLY A 110 5.14 -2.67 7.35
C GLY A 110 5.92 -3.19 6.15
N GLY A 111 7.18 -2.81 5.97
CA GLY A 111 8.10 -3.33 4.96
C GLY A 111 8.11 -4.86 4.88
N TYR A 112 8.20 -5.52 6.04
CA TYR A 112 8.18 -6.98 6.10
C TYR A 112 6.76 -7.52 5.92
N VAL A 113 5.79 -6.92 6.62
CA VAL A 113 4.41 -7.40 6.68
C VAL A 113 3.68 -7.24 5.35
N THR A 114 4.04 -6.26 4.53
CA THR A 114 3.39 -5.97 3.24
C THR A 114 4.23 -6.42 2.06
N HIS A 115 5.45 -5.90 1.86
CA HIS A 115 6.22 -6.18 0.64
C HIS A 115 6.85 -7.57 0.64
N VAL A 116 7.51 -7.94 1.74
CA VAL A 116 8.19 -9.24 1.79
C VAL A 116 7.16 -10.37 1.77
N SER A 117 6.09 -10.25 2.55
CA SER A 117 5.00 -11.25 2.56
C SER A 117 4.30 -11.36 1.21
N ALA A 118 3.92 -10.24 0.57
CA ALA A 118 3.26 -10.24 -0.73
C ALA A 118 4.18 -10.73 -1.84
N GLY A 119 5.48 -10.40 -1.77
CA GLY A 119 6.49 -10.89 -2.71
C GLY A 119 6.66 -12.40 -2.65
N ILE A 120 6.77 -12.97 -1.44
CA ILE A 120 6.87 -14.42 -1.25
C ILE A 120 5.56 -15.12 -1.67
N ALA A 121 4.40 -14.56 -1.31
CA ALA A 121 3.10 -15.09 -1.72
C ALA A 121 2.93 -15.07 -3.25
N GLY A 122 3.30 -13.96 -3.91
CA GLY A 122 3.27 -13.84 -5.36
C GLY A 122 4.23 -14.81 -6.05
N PHE A 123 5.44 -14.97 -5.53
CA PHE A 123 6.43 -15.90 -6.06
C PHE A 123 5.98 -17.36 -5.93
N THR A 124 5.48 -17.76 -4.77
CA THR A 124 4.96 -19.12 -4.53
C THR A 124 3.71 -19.41 -5.36
N ALA A 125 2.80 -18.43 -5.51
CA ALA A 125 1.66 -18.55 -6.40
C ALA A 125 2.08 -18.71 -7.87
N ALA A 126 3.05 -17.93 -8.34
CA ALA A 126 3.58 -18.04 -9.70
C ALA A 126 4.23 -19.41 -9.96
N PHE A 127 4.92 -19.96 -8.97
CA PHE A 127 5.50 -21.31 -9.04
C PHE A 127 4.41 -22.38 -9.20
N TRP A 128 3.31 -22.30 -8.44
CA TRP A 128 2.25 -23.32 -8.45
C TRP A 128 1.29 -23.20 -9.63
N VAL A 129 0.90 -21.98 -10.02
CA VAL A 129 0.01 -21.74 -11.17
C VAL A 129 0.71 -22.07 -12.48
N GLY A 130 2.04 -21.90 -12.52
CA GLY A 130 2.84 -22.14 -13.70
C GLY A 130 2.78 -20.97 -14.70
N PRO A 131 3.62 -21.04 -15.75
CA PRO A 131 3.85 -19.91 -16.64
C PRO A 131 2.75 -19.78 -17.72
N GLN A 132 2.46 -18.55 -18.15
CA GLN A 132 1.44 -18.26 -19.17
C GLN A 132 1.72 -18.97 -20.51
N TRP A 133 0.73 -19.12 -21.38
CA TRP A 133 0.93 -19.70 -22.71
C TRP A 133 1.97 -18.92 -23.53
N ILE A 134 2.80 -19.61 -24.33
CA ILE A 134 3.91 -19.04 -25.10
C ILE A 134 3.47 -17.87 -26.00
N ARG A 135 2.35 -18.02 -26.73
CA ARG A 135 1.73 -16.95 -27.54
C ARG A 135 1.43 -15.69 -26.73
N ASP A 136 1.21 -15.83 -25.42
CA ASP A 136 0.95 -14.73 -24.52
C ASP A 136 2.22 -14.12 -23.88
N ARG A 137 3.39 -14.77 -24.00
CA ARG A 137 4.68 -14.29 -23.43
C ARG A 137 5.43 -13.31 -24.33
N GLU A 138 5.32 -13.45 -25.65
CA GLU A 138 6.22 -12.78 -26.60
C GLU A 138 5.91 -11.30 -26.86
N ALA A 139 4.70 -10.83 -26.50
CA ALA A 139 4.29 -9.44 -26.64
C ALA A 139 3.55 -8.96 -25.39
N PHE A 140 4.29 -8.38 -24.44
CA PHE A 140 3.73 -7.75 -23.25
C PHE A 140 3.69 -6.23 -23.43
N SER A 141 2.81 -5.75 -24.30
CA SER A 141 2.48 -4.33 -24.37
C SER A 141 1.34 -4.04 -23.38
N PRO A 142 1.48 -3.03 -22.49
CA PRO A 142 0.39 -2.57 -21.65
C PRO A 142 -0.82 -2.20 -22.51
N ASN A 143 -2.04 -2.48 -22.03
CA ASN A 143 -3.23 -2.17 -22.82
C ASN A 143 -3.53 -0.67 -22.92
N ASN A 144 -3.07 0.10 -21.93
CA ASN A 144 -3.29 1.53 -21.82
C ASN A 144 -2.24 2.13 -20.88
N ILE A 145 -1.22 2.73 -21.48
CA ILE A 145 -0.10 3.36 -20.77
C ILE A 145 -0.60 4.54 -19.92
N THR A 146 -1.59 5.30 -20.39
CA THR A 146 -2.17 6.41 -19.61
C THR A 146 -2.82 5.90 -18.33
N SER A 147 -3.64 4.84 -18.40
CA SER A 147 -4.24 4.23 -17.20
C SER A 147 -3.17 3.69 -16.26
N MET A 148 -2.13 3.04 -16.79
CA MET A 148 -1.01 2.54 -15.99
C MET A 148 -0.32 3.68 -15.23
N LEU A 149 0.00 4.78 -15.92
CA LEU A 149 0.65 5.95 -15.32
C LEU A 149 -0.26 6.63 -14.29
N THR A 150 -1.56 6.79 -14.57
CA THR A 150 -2.53 7.32 -13.60
C THR A 150 -2.61 6.44 -12.36
N GLY A 151 -2.64 5.11 -12.52
CA GLY A 151 -2.62 4.16 -11.41
C GLY A 151 -1.33 4.23 -10.59
N ALA A 152 -0.18 4.39 -11.26
CA ALA A 152 1.12 4.55 -10.61
C ALA A 152 1.19 5.87 -9.82
N SER A 153 0.65 6.97 -10.36
CA SER A 153 0.57 8.25 -9.64
C SER A 153 -0.33 8.16 -8.40
N LEU A 154 -1.50 7.51 -8.52
CA LEU A 154 -2.38 7.28 -7.38
C LEU A 154 -1.75 6.38 -6.32
N LEU A 155 -1.00 5.36 -6.75
CA LEU A 155 -0.24 4.51 -5.84
C LEU A 155 0.84 5.31 -5.10
N TRP A 156 1.58 6.19 -5.80
CA TRP A 156 2.59 7.02 -5.16
C TRP A 156 1.97 7.98 -4.14
N ILE A 157 0.87 8.68 -4.51
CA ILE A 157 0.15 9.54 -3.56
C ILE A 157 -0.30 8.73 -2.35
N GLY A 158 -0.95 7.57 -2.57
CA GLY A 158 -1.36 6.67 -1.49
C GLY A 158 -0.19 6.23 -0.62
N TRP A 159 0.96 5.95 -1.22
CA TRP A 159 2.18 5.56 -0.52
C TRP A 159 2.73 6.66 0.38
N THR A 160 2.69 7.92 -0.10
CA THR A 160 3.10 9.08 0.69
C THR A 160 2.24 9.23 1.93
N VAL A 161 0.91 9.11 1.80
CA VAL A 161 0.02 9.23 2.94
C VAL A 161 0.08 8.00 3.86
N PHE A 162 0.32 6.79 3.32
CA PHE A 162 0.54 5.57 4.09
C PHE A 162 1.76 5.68 5.00
N ASN A 163 2.91 6.11 4.46
CA ASN A 163 4.13 6.31 5.25
C ASN A 163 4.00 7.47 6.24
N GLY A 164 3.39 8.59 5.84
CA GLY A 164 3.13 9.72 6.74
C GLY A 164 2.07 9.44 7.80
N GLY A 165 1.20 8.44 7.60
CA GLY A 165 0.17 8.01 8.52
C GLY A 165 0.65 7.08 9.63
N ALA A 166 1.79 6.40 9.43
CA ALA A 166 2.33 5.41 10.38
C ALA A 166 2.51 5.91 11.83
N PRO A 167 2.87 7.19 12.10
CA PRO A 167 2.96 7.72 13.46
C PRO A 167 1.61 7.93 14.18
N PHE A 168 0.47 7.71 13.51
CA PHE A 168 -0.89 7.92 14.04
C PHE A 168 -1.22 9.36 14.46
N SER A 169 -0.35 10.33 14.15
CA SER A 169 -0.48 11.74 14.53
C SER A 169 -0.05 12.66 13.41
N ALA A 170 -0.55 13.90 13.40
CA ALA A 170 -0.13 14.95 12.49
C ALA A 170 0.95 15.80 13.19
N SER A 171 2.19 15.31 13.21
CA SER A 171 3.35 15.94 13.86
C SER A 171 4.55 16.05 12.93
N SER A 172 5.65 16.65 13.42
CA SER A 172 6.94 16.66 12.72
C SER A 172 7.49 15.26 12.43
N ASP A 173 7.08 14.24 13.20
CA ASP A 173 7.53 12.86 13.00
C ASP A 173 6.90 12.24 11.74
N SER A 174 5.77 12.78 11.30
CA SER A 174 5.08 12.35 10.06
C SER A 174 5.68 12.98 8.81
N SER A 175 6.43 14.08 8.93
CA SER A 175 7.04 14.77 7.77
C SER A 175 8.31 14.07 7.27
N LEU A 176 9.11 13.47 8.16
CA LEU A 176 10.34 12.75 7.79
C LEU A 176 10.07 11.53 6.88
N PRO A 177 9.11 10.63 7.19
CA PRO A 177 8.75 9.54 6.30
C PRO A 177 8.22 9.99 4.94
N ILE A 178 7.44 11.08 4.92
CA ILE A 178 6.93 11.68 3.66
C ILE A 178 8.11 12.12 2.80
N LEU A 179 9.05 12.88 3.38
CA LEU A 179 10.24 13.35 2.67
C LEU A 179 11.08 12.19 2.15
N ASN A 180 11.34 11.18 3.00
CA ASN A 180 12.08 9.98 2.62
C ASN A 180 11.39 9.21 1.49
N THR A 181 10.05 9.17 1.47
CA THR A 181 9.29 8.53 0.39
C THR A 181 9.54 9.21 -0.95
N HIS A 182 9.52 10.54 -1.00
CA HIS A 182 9.78 11.28 -2.23
C HIS A 182 11.24 11.14 -2.71
N ILE A 183 12.21 11.25 -1.79
CA ILE A 183 13.62 11.11 -2.12
C ILE A 183 13.92 9.68 -2.60
N CYS A 184 13.41 8.66 -1.90
CA CYS A 184 13.59 7.26 -2.28
C CYS A 184 13.02 6.97 -3.67
N THR A 185 11.77 7.39 -3.95
CA THR A 185 11.16 7.21 -5.26
C THR A 185 11.93 7.93 -6.36
N ALA A 186 12.38 9.18 -6.12
CA ALA A 186 13.16 9.94 -7.08
C ALA A 186 14.49 9.26 -7.42
N VAL A 187 15.24 8.83 -6.40
CA VAL A 187 16.51 8.10 -6.59
C VAL A 187 16.26 6.77 -7.30
N SER A 188 15.23 6.02 -6.92
CA SER A 188 14.90 4.75 -7.57
C SER A 188 14.55 4.92 -9.06
N LEU A 189 13.79 5.96 -9.41
CA LEU A 189 13.47 6.26 -10.81
C LEU A 189 14.72 6.64 -11.61
N ILE A 190 15.60 7.46 -11.02
CA ILE A 190 16.88 7.83 -11.64
C ILE A 190 17.73 6.58 -11.83
N THR A 191 17.88 5.73 -10.81
CA THR A 191 18.63 4.47 -10.92
C THR A 191 18.05 3.58 -12.02
N TRP A 192 16.72 3.43 -12.08
CA TRP A 192 16.08 2.63 -13.11
C TRP A 192 16.33 3.17 -14.51
N LEU A 193 16.17 4.49 -14.72
CA LEU A 193 16.43 5.13 -16.00
C LEU A 193 17.89 4.98 -16.43
N ASN A 194 18.84 5.08 -15.50
CA ASN A 194 20.25 4.83 -15.80
C ASN A 194 20.49 3.37 -16.22
N LEU A 195 19.90 2.41 -15.52
CA LEU A 195 20.00 0.99 -15.90
C LEU A 195 19.37 0.74 -17.28
N ASP A 196 18.21 1.31 -17.57
CA ASP A 196 17.56 1.22 -18.87
C ASP A 196 18.47 1.73 -20.00
N ILE A 197 19.09 2.90 -19.81
CA ILE A 197 20.00 3.49 -20.80
C ILE A 197 21.25 2.62 -20.97
N ILE A 198 21.80 2.07 -19.89
CA ILE A 198 23.02 1.25 -19.93
C ILE A 198 22.76 -0.08 -20.66
N PHE A 199 21.67 -0.77 -20.35
CA PHE A 199 21.41 -2.12 -20.86
C PHE A 199 20.61 -2.13 -22.16
N PHE A 200 19.61 -1.26 -22.29
CA PHE A 200 18.65 -1.27 -23.40
C PHE A 200 18.81 -0.09 -24.36
N LYS A 201 19.68 0.89 -24.05
CA LYS A 201 19.97 2.11 -24.85
C LYS A 201 18.80 3.07 -25.09
N GLU A 202 17.58 2.66 -24.74
CA GLU A 202 16.36 3.48 -24.77
C GLU A 202 15.58 3.28 -23.46
N PRO A 203 14.83 4.29 -22.97
CA PRO A 203 14.01 4.13 -21.79
C PRO A 203 12.80 3.21 -22.03
N THR A 204 12.48 2.35 -21.07
CA THR A 204 11.42 1.32 -21.24
C THR A 204 10.04 1.90 -21.59
N VAL A 205 9.73 3.11 -21.09
CA VAL A 205 8.44 3.78 -21.38
C VAL A 205 8.33 4.16 -22.85
N SER A 206 9.40 4.63 -23.49
CA SER A 206 9.35 4.98 -24.92
C SER A 206 9.20 3.75 -25.81
N GLU A 207 9.82 2.63 -25.43
CA GLU A 207 9.66 1.37 -26.14
C GLU A 207 8.23 0.84 -26.02
N SER A 208 7.63 0.90 -24.83
CA SER A 208 6.25 0.48 -24.61
C SER A 208 5.23 1.28 -25.43
N HIS A 209 5.42 2.60 -25.55
CA HIS A 209 4.57 3.47 -26.37
C HIS A 209 4.70 3.16 -27.87
N ARG A 210 5.93 2.91 -28.34
CA ARG A 210 6.21 2.57 -29.73
C ARG A 210 5.66 1.19 -30.09
N ALA A 211 5.77 0.22 -29.18
CA ALA A 211 5.16 -1.10 -29.33
C ALA A 211 3.62 -1.03 -29.38
N SER A 212 3.00 -0.19 -28.54
CA SER A 212 1.55 0.03 -28.57
C SER A 212 1.07 0.72 -29.86
N SER A 213 1.89 1.59 -30.49
CA SER A 213 1.52 2.24 -31.75
C SER A 213 1.66 1.35 -32.99
N ARG A 214 2.34 0.20 -32.86
CA ARG A 214 2.62 -0.74 -33.95
C ARG A 214 1.71 -1.98 -33.92
N ALA A 215 0.92 -2.16 -32.86
CA ALA A 215 -0.01 -3.28 -32.64
C ALA A 215 -1.46 -2.84 -32.94
#